data_AF-A0A3M2RII5-F1
#
_entry.id   AF-A0A3M2RII5-F1
#
_cell.length_a   1.000
_cell.length_b   1.000
_cell.length_c   1.000
_cell.angle_alpha   90.00
_cell.angle_beta   90.00
_cell.angle_gamma   90.00
#
_symmetry.space_group_name_H-M   'P 1'
#
loop_
_entity.id
_entity.type
_entity.pdbx_description
1 polymer ?
#
loop_
_entity_poly.entity_id
_entity_poly.type
_entity_poly.pdbx_seq_one_letter_code
_entity_poly.pdbx_strand_id
1 'polypeptide(L)'
;MGELARKRIIVAITGATGAAIGIHILSILRRLNIETHLIISKWAAETIKYETDYTPAGVRALADYSYNSYDLAAPIASGSYCVDGMIVAPCSVKTLAAINAGICDDLITRAADVLTY
;
A
#
# COMPACT_ATOMS: atom_id res chain seq x y z
N MET A 1 7.13 -7.03 -30.96
CA MET A 1 6.64 -5.79 -30.33
C MET A 1 6.26 -6.17 -28.91
N GLY A 2 7.22 -6.05 -27.98
CA GLY A 2 7.01 -6.51 -26.60
C GLY A 2 5.95 -5.65 -25.94
N GLU A 3 4.93 -6.29 -25.38
CA GLU A 3 3.95 -5.63 -24.53
C GLU A 3 4.71 -4.90 -23.41
N LEU A 4 4.56 -3.58 -23.29
CA LEU A 4 5.16 -2.85 -22.17
C LEU A 4 4.53 -3.44 -20.90
N ALA A 5 5.35 -4.07 -20.05
CA ALA A 5 4.89 -4.61 -18.79
C ALA A 5 4.21 -3.49 -17.98
N ARG A 6 3.04 -3.81 -17.42
CA ARG A 6 2.30 -2.88 -16.56
C ARG A 6 3.17 -2.47 -15.39
N LYS A 7 3.31 -1.16 -15.14
CA LYS A 7 4.01 -0.68 -13.94
C LYS A 7 3.31 -1.23 -12.69
N ARG A 8 4.07 -1.57 -11.65
CA ARG A 8 3.60 -2.08 -10.36
C ARG A 8 3.92 -1.08 -9.25
N ILE A 9 2.91 -0.64 -8.52
CA ILE A 9 3.06 0.29 -7.41
C ILE A 9 2.44 -0.31 -6.15
N ILE A 10 3.21 -0.30 -5.07
CA ILE A 10 2.70 -0.62 -3.73
C ILE A 10 1.97 0.62 -3.19
N VAL A 11 0.75 0.43 -2.69
CA VAL A 11 0.00 1.48 -2.00
C VAL A 11 -0.27 1.01 -0.58
N ALA A 12 0.27 1.72 0.41
CA ALA A 12 0.00 1.46 1.81
C ALA A 12 -0.85 2.60 2.40
N ILE A 13 -1.97 2.23 3.01
CA ILE A 13 -2.83 3.15 3.77
C ILE A 13 -2.61 2.86 5.25
N THR A 14 -2.22 3.88 6.02
CA THR A 14 -1.93 3.74 7.46
C THR A 14 -2.92 4.56 8.31
N GLY A 15 -2.88 4.37 9.64
CA GLY A 15 -3.81 4.99 10.59
C GLY A 15 -3.50 6.45 10.88
N ALA A 16 -3.44 7.27 9.83
CA ALA A 16 -3.39 8.72 9.91
C ALA A 16 -4.64 9.29 9.25
N THR A 17 -4.97 10.54 9.55
CA THR A 17 -6.13 11.21 8.96
C THR A 17 -5.96 11.41 7.46
N GLY A 18 -7.07 11.50 6.74
CA GLY A 18 -7.08 11.68 5.29
C GLY A 18 -7.10 10.37 4.51
N ALA A 19 -7.84 9.35 4.99
CA ALA A 19 -7.96 8.06 4.31
C ALA A 19 -8.43 8.19 2.84
N ALA A 20 -9.24 9.22 2.54
CA ALA A 20 -9.69 9.55 1.19
C ALA A 20 -8.54 9.78 0.20
N ILE A 21 -7.38 10.28 0.66
CA ILE A 21 -6.20 10.50 -0.20
C ILE A 21 -5.68 9.18 -0.75
N GLY A 22 -5.51 8.16 0.10
CA GLY A 22 -5.08 6.83 -0.32
C GLY A 22 -6.06 6.17 -1.29
N ILE A 23 -7.36 6.32 -1.04
CA ILE A 23 -8.43 5.80 -1.90
C ILE A 23 -8.43 6.50 -3.27
N HIS A 24 -8.24 7.82 -3.30
CA HIS A 24 -8.13 8.58 -4.54
C HIS A 24 -6.88 8.21 -5.34
N ILE A 25 -5.73 8.05 -4.69
CA ILE A 25 -4.51 7.56 -5.33
C ILE A 25 -4.76 6.20 -5.99
N LEU A 26 -5.35 5.27 -5.26
CA LEU A 26 -5.66 3.93 -5.77
C LEU A 26 -6.59 3.99 -7.00
N SER A 27 -7.60 4.85 -6.95
CA SER A 27 -8.53 5.06 -8.07
C SER A 27 -7.84 5.67 -9.30
N ILE A 28 -6.91 6.60 -9.10
CA ILE A 28 -6.12 7.21 -10.19
C ILE A 28 -5.18 6.17 -10.81
N LEU A 29 -4.43 5.41 -9.99
CA LEU A 29 -3.51 4.38 -10.48
C LEU A 29 -4.24 3.31 -11.32
N ARG A 30 -5.44 2.91 -10.89
CA ARG A 30 -6.30 2.01 -11.67
C ARG A 30 -6.68 2.60 -13.03
N ARG A 31 -7.05 3.89 -13.08
CA ARG A 31 -7.39 4.58 -14.35
C ARG A 31 -6.18 4.73 -15.27
N LEU A 32 -4.98 4.83 -14.72
CA LEU A 32 -3.73 4.86 -15.46
C LEU A 32 -3.24 3.46 -15.88
N ASN A 33 -4.03 2.42 -15.63
CA ASN A 33 -3.66 1.03 -15.87
C ASN A 33 -2.34 0.66 -15.19
N ILE A 34 -2.12 1.07 -13.94
CA ILE A 34 -0.96 0.68 -13.10
C ILE A 34 -1.38 -0.43 -12.14
N GLU A 35 -0.62 -1.52 -12.06
CA GLU A 35 -0.87 -2.67 -11.19
C GLU A 35 -0.62 -2.28 -9.75
N THR A 36 -1.59 -2.50 -8.88
CA THR A 36 -1.58 -1.98 -7.52
C THR A 36 -1.54 -3.10 -6.50
N HIS A 37 -0.56 -3.01 -5.59
CA HIS A 37 -0.39 -3.89 -4.45
C HIS A 37 -0.76 -3.14 -3.17
N LEU A 38 -1.98 -3.35 -2.70
CA LEU A 38 -2.54 -2.61 -1.57
C LEU A 38 -2.27 -3.29 -0.23
N ILE A 39 -1.83 -2.50 0.74
CA ILE A 39 -1.80 -2.88 2.16
C ILE A 39 -2.63 -1.84 2.94
N ILE A 40 -3.52 -2.32 3.81
CA ILE A 40 -4.28 -1.47 4.74
C ILE A 40 -3.89 -1.89 6.16
N SER A 41 -3.34 -0.98 6.95
CA SER A 41 -3.04 -1.28 8.36
C SER A 41 -4.34 -1.44 9.17
N LYS A 42 -4.25 -2.09 10.34
CA LYS A 42 -5.39 -2.24 11.26
C LYS A 42 -6.08 -0.89 11.54
N TRP A 43 -5.29 0.15 11.85
CA TRP A 43 -5.83 1.47 12.18
C TRP A 43 -6.37 2.20 10.95
N ALA A 44 -5.77 2.03 9.78
CA ALA A 44 -6.30 2.57 8.53
C ALA A 44 -7.70 2.04 8.21
N ALA A 45 -7.95 0.75 8.48
CA ALA A 45 -9.27 0.16 8.27
C ALA A 45 -10.35 0.82 9.13
N GLU A 46 -10.01 1.29 10.34
CA GLU A 46 -10.93 2.05 11.18
C GLU A 46 -11.07 3.50 10.69
N THR A 47 -9.96 4.16 10.32
CA THR A 47 -10.00 5.52 9.76
C THR A 47 -10.83 5.61 8.48
N ILE A 48 -10.74 4.61 7.60
CA ILE A 48 -11.56 4.54 6.38
C ILE A 48 -13.06 4.57 6.73
N LYS A 49 -13.49 3.77 7.72
CA LYS A 49 -14.90 3.73 8.15
C LYS A 49 -15.35 5.02 8.80
N TYR A 50 -14.43 5.70 9.50
CA TYR A 50 -14.74 6.91 10.26
C TYR A 50 -14.78 8.16 9.38
N GLU A 51 -13.89 8.27 8.40
CA GLU A 51 -13.71 9.49 7.60
C GLU A 51 -14.39 9.44 6.23
N THR A 52 -14.84 8.26 5.79
CA THR A 52 -15.33 8.08 4.41
C THR A 52 -16.53 7.14 4.35
N ASP A 53 -17.28 7.21 3.25
CA ASP A 53 -18.38 6.27 2.97
C ASP A 53 -17.91 4.90 2.46
N TYR A 54 -16.58 4.68 2.36
CA TYR A 54 -16.03 3.42 1.90
C TYR A 54 -15.96 2.40 3.04
N THR A 55 -16.14 1.12 2.68
CA THR A 55 -15.75 0.01 3.55
C THR A 55 -14.31 -0.42 3.25
N PRO A 56 -13.55 -0.96 4.21
CA PRO A 56 -12.23 -1.51 3.93
C PRO A 56 -12.26 -2.60 2.85
N ALA A 57 -13.33 -3.38 2.74
CA ALA A 57 -13.51 -4.35 1.66
C ALA A 57 -13.69 -3.66 0.29
N GLY A 58 -14.47 -2.58 0.24
CA GLY A 58 -14.64 -1.76 -0.96
C GLY A 58 -13.32 -1.15 -1.43
N VAL A 59 -12.50 -0.63 -0.52
CA VAL A 59 -11.16 -0.11 -0.87
C VAL A 59 -10.26 -1.22 -1.41
N ARG A 60 -10.29 -2.42 -0.82
CA ARG A 60 -9.51 -3.57 -1.34
C ARG A 60 -9.91 -3.97 -2.75
N ALA A 61 -11.20 -3.90 -3.09
CA ALA A 61 -11.70 -4.20 -4.44
C ALA A 61 -11.28 -3.17 -5.50
N LEU A 62 -10.72 -2.02 -5.10
CA LEU A 62 -10.15 -1.05 -6.02
C LEU A 62 -8.75 -1.44 -6.51
N ALA A 63 -8.02 -2.28 -5.77
CA ALA A 63 -6.67 -2.72 -6.08
C ALA A 63 -6.64 -4.02 -6.89
N ASP A 64 -5.53 -4.29 -7.59
CA ASP A 64 -5.30 -5.56 -8.27
C ASP A 64 -4.96 -6.68 -7.28
N TYR A 65 -4.14 -6.36 -6.27
CA TYR A 65 -3.80 -7.24 -5.16
C TYR A 65 -4.01 -6.52 -3.82
N SER A 66 -4.45 -7.27 -2.81
CA SER A 66 -4.52 -6.77 -1.44
C SER A 66 -3.97 -7.79 -0.45
N TYR A 67 -3.12 -7.31 0.46
CA TYR A 67 -2.45 -8.14 1.46
C TYR A 67 -2.87 -7.77 2.87
N ASN A 68 -2.79 -8.75 3.76
CA ASN A 68 -2.87 -8.51 5.19
C ASN A 68 -1.57 -7.81 5.64
N SER A 69 -1.66 -6.81 6.53
CA SER A 69 -0.48 -6.12 7.04
C SER A 69 0.50 -7.03 7.79
N TYR A 70 0.08 -8.21 8.23
CA TYR A 70 0.94 -9.19 8.90
C TYR A 70 1.43 -10.31 7.98
N ASP A 71 1.08 -10.29 6.69
CA ASP A 71 1.48 -11.32 5.73
C ASP A 71 2.90 -11.06 5.19
N LEU A 72 3.92 -11.38 5.99
CA LEU A 72 5.32 -11.26 5.59
C LEU A 72 5.75 -12.28 4.51
N ALA A 73 4.86 -13.20 4.11
CA ALA A 73 5.10 -14.13 3.01
C ALA A 73 4.60 -13.56 1.66
N ALA A 74 3.96 -12.39 1.66
CA ALA A 74 3.52 -11.74 0.43
C ALA A 74 4.70 -11.45 -0.52
N PRO A 75 4.51 -11.51 -1.85
CA PRO A 75 5.59 -11.27 -2.81
C PRO A 75 6.31 -9.94 -2.60
N ILE A 76 5.56 -8.90 -2.24
CA ILE A 76 6.06 -7.54 -1.99
C ILE A 76 6.94 -7.42 -0.72
N ALA A 77 7.08 -8.48 0.08
CA ALA A 77 8.04 -8.55 1.19
C ALA A 77 9.45 -8.97 0.74
N SER A 78 9.61 -9.35 -0.54
CA SER A 78 10.87 -9.78 -1.14
C SER A 78 11.42 -8.73 -2.10
N GLY A 79 12.70 -8.36 -1.94
CA GLY A 79 13.38 -7.45 -2.87
C GLY A 79 13.57 -8.03 -4.28
N SER A 80 13.44 -9.35 -4.46
CA SER A 80 13.45 -9.97 -5.79
C SER A 80 12.15 -9.78 -6.57
N TYR A 81 11.08 -9.31 -5.91
CA TYR A 81 9.81 -9.02 -6.55
C TYR A 81 9.82 -7.58 -7.09
N CYS A 82 10.06 -7.43 -8.39
CA CYS A 82 10.21 -6.12 -9.01
C CYS A 82 8.91 -5.30 -8.95
N VAL A 83 8.98 -4.17 -8.25
CA VAL A 83 7.97 -3.12 -8.20
C VAL A 83 8.61 -1.78 -8.59
N ASP A 84 7.86 -0.90 -9.25
CA ASP A 84 8.35 0.40 -9.74
C ASP A 84 8.35 1.48 -8.67
N GLY A 85 7.81 1.18 -7.48
CA GLY A 85 7.80 2.10 -6.35
C GLY A 85 6.72 1.81 -5.32
N MET A 86 6.70 2.62 -4.27
CA MET A 86 5.76 2.52 -3.16
C MET A 86 5.26 3.91 -2.74
N ILE A 87 3.98 3.99 -2.41
CA ILE A 87 3.32 5.17 -1.87
C ILE A 87 2.71 4.80 -0.52
N VAL A 88 3.01 5.57 0.52
CA VAL A 88 2.35 5.46 1.83
C VAL A 88 1.47 6.69 2.03
N ALA A 89 0.15 6.55 1.92
CA ALA A 89 -0.78 7.67 1.95
C ALA A 89 -2.17 7.29 2.53
N PRO A 90 -2.60 7.91 3.65
CA PRO A 90 -1.81 8.75 4.54
C PRO A 90 -0.75 7.93 5.29
N CYS A 91 0.33 8.59 5.72
CA CYS A 91 1.43 7.98 6.48
C CYS A 91 1.41 8.45 7.94
N SER A 92 1.20 7.52 8.87
CA SER A 92 1.26 7.77 10.30
C SER A 92 2.69 8.01 10.75
N VAL A 93 2.86 8.82 11.80
CA VAL A 93 4.18 9.05 12.40
C VAL A 93 4.82 7.74 12.88
N LYS A 94 4.02 6.77 13.36
CA LYS A 94 4.52 5.43 13.72
C LYS A 94 5.16 4.75 12.51
N THR A 95 4.45 4.68 11.38
CA THR A 95 4.96 4.03 10.16
C THR A 95 6.19 4.75 9.63
N LEU A 96 6.17 6.09 9.57
CA LEU A 96 7.30 6.88 9.11
C LEU A 96 8.55 6.65 9.99
N ALA A 97 8.38 6.68 11.31
CA ALA A 97 9.48 6.44 12.25
C ALA A 97 10.03 5.02 12.14
N ALA A 98 9.16 4.01 11.99
CA ALA A 98 9.58 2.62 11.81
C ALA A 98 10.39 2.44 10.51
N ILE A 99 9.92 3.01 9.39
CA ILE A 99 10.66 3.01 8.13
C ILE A 99 12.03 3.69 8.30
N ASN A 100 12.07 4.88 8.88
CA ASN A 100 13.31 5.63 9.11
C ASN A 100 14.30 4.85 10.00
N ALA A 101 13.79 4.09 10.98
CA ALA A 101 14.60 3.30 11.89
C ALA A 101 14.95 1.89 11.36
N GLY A 102 14.45 1.50 10.17
CA GLY A 102 14.63 0.14 9.64
C GLY A 102 13.89 -0.95 10.43
N ILE A 103 12.83 -0.58 11.16
CA ILE A 103 12.03 -1.51 11.94
C ILE A 103 10.98 -2.14 11.03
N CYS A 104 11.17 -3.42 10.70
CA CYS A 104 10.29 -4.20 9.81
C CYS A 104 9.32 -5.10 10.59
N ASP A 105 8.45 -4.50 11.41
CA ASP A 105 7.48 -5.20 12.27
C ASP A 105 6.20 -5.63 11.55
N ASP A 106 5.93 -5.11 10.35
CA ASP A 106 4.78 -5.45 9.53
C ASP A 106 5.13 -5.42 8.02
N LEU A 107 4.18 -5.82 7.17
CA LEU A 107 4.37 -5.86 5.73
C LEU A 107 4.58 -4.48 5.11
N ILE A 108 4.04 -3.41 5.71
CA ILE A 108 4.20 -2.04 5.19
C ILE A 108 5.65 -1.61 5.38
N THR A 109 6.18 -1.77 6.59
CA THR A 109 7.54 -1.39 6.92
C THR A 109 8.54 -2.31 6.21
N ARG A 110 8.25 -3.62 6.13
CA ARG A 110 9.08 -4.56 5.38
C ARG A 110 9.11 -4.27 3.88
N ALA A 111 7.97 -4.01 3.25
CA ALA A 111 7.92 -3.67 1.83
C ALA A 111 8.71 -2.38 1.53
N ALA A 112 8.65 -1.40 2.44
CA ALA A 112 9.44 -0.18 2.31
C ALA A 112 10.96 -0.43 2.42
N ASP A 113 11.37 -1.33 3.31
CA ASP A 113 12.77 -1.71 3.53
C ASP A 113 13.40 -2.47 2.35
N VAL A 114 12.62 -3.32 1.66
CA VAL A 114 13.14 -4.13 0.54
C VAL A 114 13.07 -3.47 -0.83
N LEU A 115 12.52 -2.25 -0.93
CA LEU A 115 12.46 -1.51 -2.20
C LEU A 115 13.87 -1.30 -2.75
N THR A 116 14.11 -1.90 -3.91
CA THR A 116 15.37 -1.78 -4.66
C THR A 116 15.05 -1.37 -6.10
N TYR A 117 15.98 -0.65 -6.71
CA TYR A 117 15.83 0.02 -8.01
C TYR A 117 15.72 -0.94 -9.20
#